data_AF-A0AAD9JHH5-F1
#
_entry.id   AF-A0AAD9JHH5-F1
#
_cell.length_a   1.000
_cell.length_b   1.000
_cell.length_c   1.000
_cell.angle_alpha   90.00
_cell.angle_beta   90.00
_cell.angle_gamma   90.00
#
_symmetry.space_group_name_H-M   'P 1'
#
loop_
_entity.id
_entity.type
_entity.pdbx_description
1 polymer ?
#
loop_
_entity_poly.entity_id
_entity_poly.type
_entity_poly.pdbx_seq_one_letter_code
_entity_poly.pdbx_strand_id
1 'polypeptide(L)' 'MSTVDCQLGSCYKQHIKGTDDVYQRSCIQDCKHVDKNDVTNVCCNTDLCNHGNKTSSNLLHLSTLLTFLISFLLSNS' A
#
# COMPACT_ATOMS: atom_id res chain seq x y z
N MET A 1 -19.27 2.22 -6.21
CA MET A 1 -17.88 1.76 -6.36
C MET A 1 -17.92 0.24 -6.29
N SER A 2 -17.56 -0.47 -7.36
CA SER A 2 -17.54 -1.94 -7.40
C SER A 2 -16.18 -2.48 -6.99
N THR A 3 -16.15 -3.56 -6.23
CA THR A 3 -14.94 -4.31 -5.87
C THR A 3 -14.79 -5.50 -6.81
N VAL A 4 -13.54 -5.85 -7.14
CA VAL A 4 -13.22 -6.98 -8.02
C VAL A 4 -12.25 -7.88 -7.27
N ASP A 5 -12.55 -9.18 -7.22
CA ASP A 5 -11.64 -10.16 -6.65
C ASP A 5 -10.47 -10.40 -7.62
N CYS A 6 -9.26 -10.13 -7.15
CA CYS A 6 -8.04 -10.38 -7.92
C CYS A 6 -7.77 -11.89 -7.94
N GLN A 7 -8.38 -12.62 -8.89
CA GLN A 7 -8.23 -14.08 -9.01
C GLN A 7 -6.76 -14.53 -9.04
N LEU A 8 -5.89 -13.75 -9.68
CA LEU A 8 -4.44 -13.90 -9.64
C LEU A 8 -3.80 -12.51 -9.63
N GLY A 9 -2.97 -12.22 -8.63
CA GLY A 9 -2.16 -11.00 -8.55
C GLY A 9 -2.40 -10.14 -7.31
N SER A 10 -1.85 -8.93 -7.35
CA SER A 10 -1.88 -7.95 -6.27
C SER A 10 -2.87 -6.82 -6.58
N CYS A 11 -3.44 -6.22 -5.53
CA CYS A 11 -4.11 -4.94 -5.66
C CYS A 11 -3.09 -3.88 -6.06
N TYR A 12 -3.46 -3.08 -7.06
CA TYR A 12 -2.66 -2.01 -7.64
C TYR A 12 -3.32 -0.67 -7.41
N LYS A 13 -2.50 0.34 -7.09
CA LYS A 13 -2.87 1.75 -7.09
C LYS A 13 -1.83 2.56 -7.84
N GLN A 14 -2.25 3.34 -8.83
CA GLN A 14 -1.46 4.41 -9.42
C GLN A 14 -1.96 5.76 -8.94
N HIS A 15 -1.02 6.65 -8.65
CA HIS A 15 -1.26 8.06 -8.46
C HIS A 15 -0.40 8.82 -9.47
N ILE A 16 -1.03 9.64 -10.30
CA ILE A 16 -0.35 10.59 -11.19
C ILE A 16 -0.62 11.98 -10.62
N LYS A 17 0.44 12.61 -10.10
CA LYS A 17 0.42 13.96 -9.56
C LYS A 17 0.39 14.96 -10.72
N GLY A 18 -0.50 15.93 -10.65
CA GLY A 18 -0.65 16.94 -11.69
C GLY A 18 -1.38 18.16 -11.16
N THR A 19 -1.95 18.96 -12.06
CA THR A 19 -2.91 20.02 -11.69
C THR A 19 -4.15 19.42 -11.04
N ASP A 20 -4.59 18.26 -11.56
CA ASP A 20 -5.58 17.39 -10.94
C ASP A 20 -4.94 16.03 -10.67
N ASP A 21 -4.95 15.58 -9.42
CA ASP A 21 -4.43 14.26 -9.06
C ASP A 21 -5.30 13.16 -9.67
N VAL A 22 -4.68 12.23 -10.41
CA VAL A 22 -5.37 11.09 -11.01
C VAL A 22 -5.04 9.83 -10.24
N TYR A 23 -6.08 9.09 -9.84
CA TYR A 23 -5.94 7.82 -9.12
C TYR A 23 -6.55 6.66 -9.90
N GLN A 24 -5.73 5.67 -10.25
CA GLN A 24 -6.18 4.44 -10.90
C GLN A 24 -6.02 3.24 -9.97
N ARG A 25 -6.99 2.32 -9.99
CA ARG A 25 -7.01 1.12 -9.14
C ARG A 25 -7.34 -0.09 -10.00
N SER A 26 -6.61 -1.18 -9.82
CA SER A 26 -6.83 -2.44 -10.55
C SER A 26 -6.24 -3.64 -9.81
N CYS A 27 -6.33 -4.82 -10.40
CA CYS A 27 -5.57 -6.02 -10.06
C CYS A 27 -4.45 -6.22 -11.10
N ILE A 28 -3.22 -6.53 -10.68
CA ILE A 28 -2.10 -6.80 -11.59
C ILE A 28 -1.22 -7.93 -11.05
N GLN A 29 -0.78 -8.87 -11.90
CA GLN A 29 0.07 -9.98 -11.48
C GLN A 29 1.49 -9.51 -11.13
N ASP A 30 2.15 -8.81 -12.05
CA ASP A 30 3.53 -8.35 -11.87
C ASP A 30 3.58 -6.91 -11.36
N CYS A 31 3.10 -6.71 -10.14
CA CYS A 31 3.05 -5.38 -9.55
C CYS A 31 4.44 -4.91 -9.13
N LYS A 32 4.86 -3.74 -9.64
CA LYS A 32 6.13 -3.09 -9.24
C LYS A 32 5.85 -1.76 -8.58
N HIS A 33 6.46 -1.56 -7.40
CA HIS A 33 6.47 -0.25 -6.77
C HIS A 33 7.29 0.72 -7.63
N VAL A 34 6.70 1.85 -7.96
CA VAL A 34 7.36 2.94 -8.68
C VAL A 34 7.10 4.19 -7.89
N ASP A 35 8.14 4.97 -7.64
CA ASP A 35 8.01 6.30 -7.08
C ASP A 35 8.94 7.23 -7.87
N LYS A 36 8.36 7.93 -8.84
CA LYS A 36 9.10 8.82 -9.75
C LYS A 36 8.34 10.13 -9.88
N ASN A 37 8.85 11.20 -9.26
CA ASN A 37 8.38 12.60 -9.29
C ASN A 37 6.86 12.80 -9.30
N ASP A 38 6.20 12.49 -10.42
CA ASP A 38 4.79 12.71 -10.66
C ASP A 38 3.97 11.41 -10.77
N VAL A 39 4.58 10.23 -10.64
CA VAL A 39 3.90 8.94 -10.72
C VAL A 39 4.33 8.04 -9.57
N THR A 40 3.35 7.63 -8.76
CA THR A 40 3.53 6.63 -7.69
C THR A 40 2.65 5.41 -7.97
N ASN A 41 3.27 4.22 -8.04
CA ASN A 41 2.60 2.93 -8.13
C ASN A 41 2.77 2.17 -6.81
N VAL A 42 1.69 1.68 -6.23
CA VAL A 42 1.67 0.91 -4.97
C VAL A 42 1.00 -0.43 -5.20
N CYS A 43 1.58 -1.46 -4.59
CA CYS A 43 1.17 -2.84 -4.66
C CYS A 43 0.86 -3.34 -3.26
N CYS A 44 -0.22 -4.10 -3.09
CA CYS A 44 -0.57 -4.70 -1.81
C CYS A 44 -1.45 -5.94 -2.01
N ASN A 45 -1.44 -6.84 -1.03
CA ASN A 45 -2.06 -8.17 -1.11
C ASN A 45 -3.19 -8.38 -0.09
N THR A 46 -3.74 -7.29 0.44
CA THR A 46 -4.85 -7.34 1.40
C THR A 46 -6.11 -6.75 0.78
N ASP A 47 -7.27 -7.19 1.27
CA ASP A 47 -8.54 -6.75 0.71
C ASP A 47 -8.67 -5.22 0.77
N LEU A 48 -9.02 -4.63 -0.37
CA LEU A 48 -9.27 -3.18 -0.52
C LEU A 48 -8.08 -2.27 -0.14
N CYS A 49 -6.86 -2.80 -0.11
CA CYS A 49 -5.68 -2.05 0.31
C CYS A 49 -5.28 -0.90 -0.64
N ASN A 50 -5.78 -0.93 -1.88
CA ASN A 50 -5.62 0.13 -2.87
C ASN A 50 -6.69 1.24 -2.76
N HIS A 51 -7.64 1.15 -1.83
CA HIS A 51 -8.79 2.07 -1.73
C HIS A 51 -8.41 3.43 -1.09
N GLY A 52 -7.38 3.49 -0.24
CA GLY A 52 -7.00 4.70 0.50
C GLY A 52 -6.23 5.73 -0.33
N ASN A 53 -6.39 7.04 -0.02
CA ASN A 53 -5.67 8.10 -0.73
C ASN A 53 -4.22 8.28 -0.27
N LYS A 54 -3.92 7.94 1.00
CA LYS A 54 -2.57 7.94 1.57
C LYS A 54 -1.92 6.57 1.40
N THR A 55 -0.78 6.56 0.72
CA THR A 55 0.25 5.53 0.78
C THR A 55 0.44 5.08 2.24
N SER A 56 -0.05 3.88 2.56
CA SER A 56 0.01 3.31 3.90
C SER A 56 1.41 2.76 4.26
N SER A 57 2.46 3.24 3.60
CA SER A 57 3.84 2.84 3.87
C SER A 57 4.30 3.28 5.28
N ASN A 58 3.74 4.37 5.82
CA ASN A 58 4.04 4.83 7.18
C ASN A 58 3.30 4.06 8.27
N LEU A 59 2.14 3.46 7.98
CA LEU A 59 1.37 2.73 8.99
C LEU A 59 1.95 1.34 9.24
N LEU A 60 2.47 0.70 8.18
CA LEU A 60 3.15 -0.60 8.28
C LEU A 60 4.48 -0.50 9.04
N HIS A 61 5.20 0.61 8.88
CA HIS A 61 6.46 0.86 9.59
C HIS A 61 6.23 1.18 11.08
N LEU A 62 5.10 1.83 11.43
CA LEU A 62 4.76 2.11 12.81
C LEU A 62 4.25 0.85 13.54
N SER A 63 3.47 0.00 12.86
CA SER A 63 2.99 -1.25 13.46
C SER A 63 4.13 -2.23 13.75
N THR A 64 5.09 -2.38 12.83
CA THR A 64 6.25 -3.25 13.04
C THR A 64 7.16 -2.74 14.15
N LEU A 65 7.44 -1.43 14.19
CA LEU A 65 8.26 -0.82 15.25
C LEU A 65 7.61 -0.99 16.63
N LEU A 66 6.28 -0.83 16.72
CA LEU A 66 5.54 -1.00 17.97
C LEU A 66 5.59 -2.45 18.46
N THR A 67 5.41 -3.45 17.59
CA THR A 67 5.58 -4.86 17.96
C THR A 67 7.00 -5.19 18.44
N PHE A 68 8.04 -4.68 17.77
CA PHE A 68 9.42 -4.90 18.19
C PHE A 68 9.71 -4.31 19.58
N LEU A 69 9.23 -3.09 19.86
CA LEU A 69 9.38 -2.44 21.17
C LEU A 69 8.70 -3.25 22.29
N ILE A 70 7.48 -3.75 22.06
CA ILE A 70 6.75 -4.56 23.05
C ILE A 70 7.48 -5.88 23.33
N SER A 71 7.96 -6.57 22.30
CA SER A 71 8.73 -7.81 22.46
C SER A 71 10.04 -7.60 23.23
N PHE A 72 10.73 -6.49 23.00
CA PHE A 72 11.98 -6.17 23.70
C PHE A 72 11.75 -5.85 25.19
N LEU A 73 10.67 -5.14 25.52
CA LEU A 73 10.28 -4.86 26.90
C LEU A 73 9.89 -6.13 27.67
N LEU A 74 9.16 -7.05 27.04
CA LEU A 74 8.79 -8.34 27.65
C LEU A 74 9.98 -9.28 27.84
N SER A 75 11.02 -9.16 27.01
CA SER A 75 12.21 -10.01 27.08
C SER A 75 13.27 -9.54 28.08
N ASN A 76 13.17 -8.29 28.56
CA ASN A 76 14.08 -7.68 29.53
C ASN A 76 13.43 -7.44 30.91
N SER A 77 12.28 -8.07 31.18
CA SER A 77 11.57 -8.01 32.47
C SER A 77 11.64 -9.32 33.23
#